data_AF-A0A7S3REY8-F1
#
_entry.id   AF-A0A7S3REY8-F1
#
_cell.length_a   1.000
_cell.length_b   1.000
_cell.length_c   1.000
_cell.angle_alpha   90.00
_cell.angle_beta   90.00
_cell.angle_gamma   90.00
#
_symmetry.space_group_name_H-M   'P 1'
#
loop_
_entity.id
_entity.type
_entity.pdbx_description
1 polymer ?
#
loop_
_entity_poly.entity_id
_entity_poly.type
_entity_poly.pdbx_seq_one_letter_code
_entity_poly.pdbx_strand_id
1 'polypeptide(L)'
;AAAAAAVAAAAAAARVRVSLRCAPPMPSLPMVIPERGQSERDLAQRLNVPTVVVARLSGSVTLLDGGGRKVEIGLGIKSRRQRLVAVGWCRLRPSAGGSDEVWEYLGLAERTLREYQAEFPSVFAMLLCKPRADAYSLADAFPAPEAEAGWGPTAGILLPPKGGAAAGDEGGEDPAGPAARLRALKAWLEGTGSRDAPLVPADMLRLSPTSVQRAEAELRAMAAAAAAPAQAAAAPLVVELPATQLLCPTEPRVSVAGVTAAHAPGEAVLYVRGSGPVPFGERGIVLATQGARCEVIFEHEGFCSFGHFSRLETSRAAVVPAAALLNLSRPPRSKAADAPPDAAAALFGGGSDSFAAFAKGTNPYAVLSQAPAE
;
A
#
# COMPACT_ATOMS: atom_id res chain seq x y z
N ALA A 1 -30.91 38.34 -0.92
CA ALA A 1 -29.98 38.17 0.21
C ALA A 1 -30.71 38.05 1.56
N ALA A 2 -31.50 39.04 1.98
CA ALA A 2 -32.22 39.01 3.26
C ALA A 2 -33.25 37.86 3.40
N ALA A 3 -33.98 37.52 2.33
CA ALA A 3 -34.91 36.38 2.34
C ALA A 3 -34.21 35.01 2.46
N ALA A 4 -33.05 34.84 1.82
CA ALA A 4 -32.24 33.62 1.94
C ALA A 4 -31.62 33.49 3.35
N ALA A 5 -31.23 34.62 3.96
CA ALA A 5 -30.76 34.65 5.34
C ALA A 5 -31.88 34.35 6.35
N ALA A 6 -33.11 34.83 6.11
CA ALA A 6 -34.28 34.55 6.93
C ALA A 6 -34.72 33.08 6.85
N VAL A 7 -34.68 32.48 5.66
CA VAL A 7 -34.95 31.04 5.47
C VAL A 7 -33.87 30.18 6.13
N ALA A 8 -32.59 30.57 6.02
CA ALA A 8 -31.50 29.89 6.71
C ALA A 8 -31.60 30.01 8.25
N ALA A 9 -32.03 31.17 8.77
CA ALA A 9 -32.27 31.38 10.20
C ALA A 9 -33.49 30.60 10.72
N ALA A 10 -34.58 30.52 9.95
CA ALA A 10 -35.75 29.71 10.29
C ALA A 10 -35.44 28.20 10.25
N ALA A 11 -34.64 27.75 9.27
CA ALA A 11 -34.13 26.38 9.21
C ALA A 11 -33.17 26.04 10.36
N ALA A 12 -32.39 27.02 10.87
CA ALA A 12 -31.54 26.86 12.04
C ALA A 12 -32.33 26.73 13.36
N ALA A 13 -33.54 27.30 13.42
CA ALA A 13 -34.43 27.21 14.59
C ALA A 13 -35.31 25.94 14.60
N ALA A 14 -35.48 25.27 13.46
CA ALA A 14 -36.27 24.05 13.36
C ALA A 14 -35.56 22.88 14.05
N ARG A 15 -36.14 22.41 15.17
CA ARG A 15 -35.72 21.17 15.83
C ARG A 15 -36.49 20.00 15.23
N VAL A 16 -35.78 18.92 14.96
CA VAL A 16 -36.33 17.69 14.41
C VAL A 16 -36.13 16.58 15.44
N ARG A 17 -37.22 15.89 15.78
CA ARG A 17 -37.19 14.71 16.62
C ARG A 17 -36.68 13.53 15.78
N VAL A 18 -35.55 12.97 16.17
CA VAL A 18 -34.90 11.86 15.48
C VAL A 18 -34.72 10.67 16.43
N SER A 19 -34.77 9.47 15.86
CA SER A 19 -34.51 8.22 16.55
C SER A 19 -33.13 7.71 16.11
N LEU A 20 -32.19 7.68 17.03
CA LEU A 20 -30.80 7.29 16.79
C LEU A 20 -30.57 5.84 17.21
N ARG A 21 -29.95 5.06 16.32
CA ARG A 21 -29.43 3.74 16.66
C ARG A 21 -27.92 3.85 16.83
N CYS A 22 -27.44 3.60 18.05
CA CYS A 22 -26.01 3.51 18.30
C CYS A 22 -25.53 2.17 17.77
N ALA A 23 -24.69 2.21 16.74
CA ALA A 23 -24.06 1.03 16.20
C ALA A 23 -22.73 0.76 16.93
N PRO A 24 -22.28 -0.51 17.03
CA PRO A 24 -21.02 -0.84 17.69
C PRO A 24 -19.85 -0.10 17.04
N PRO A 25 -18.78 0.23 17.78
CA PRO A 25 -17.62 0.91 17.20
C PRO A 25 -17.03 0.08 16.07
N MET A 26 -16.55 0.76 15.03
CA MET A 26 -15.84 0.11 13.94
C MET A 26 -14.51 -0.48 14.44
N PRO A 27 -14.02 -1.57 13.83
CA PRO A 27 -12.75 -2.15 14.23
C PRO A 27 -11.64 -1.13 14.03
N SER A 28 -10.85 -0.89 15.09
CA SER A 28 -9.61 -0.13 14.96
C SER A 28 -8.52 -1.10 14.54
N LEU A 29 -8.03 -0.96 13.31
CA LEU A 29 -6.80 -1.64 12.95
C LEU A 29 -5.67 -1.11 13.86
N PRO A 30 -4.83 -1.98 14.44
CA PRO A 30 -3.67 -1.50 15.18
C PRO A 30 -2.88 -0.58 14.26
N MET A 31 -2.35 0.52 14.81
CA MET A 31 -1.50 1.43 14.05
C MET A 31 -0.36 0.61 13.45
N VAL A 32 -0.44 0.32 12.15
CA VAL A 32 0.60 -0.38 11.42
C VAL A 32 1.69 0.65 11.23
N ILE A 33 2.77 0.51 11.99
CA ILE A 33 3.98 1.30 11.73
C ILE A 33 4.37 0.96 10.29
N PRO A 34 4.35 1.91 9.35
CA PRO A 34 4.75 1.62 7.98
C PRO A 34 6.16 1.08 8.03
N GLU A 35 6.37 -0.10 7.43
CA GLU A 35 7.71 -0.67 7.35
C GLU A 35 8.67 0.40 6.80
N ARG A 36 9.78 0.61 7.52
CA ARG A 36 10.79 1.56 7.09
C ARG A 36 11.48 0.99 5.87
N GLY A 37 11.12 1.53 4.71
CA GLY A 37 11.86 1.30 3.49
C GLY A 37 13.21 2.03 3.52
N GLN A 38 14.15 1.52 2.75
CA GLN A 38 15.49 2.10 2.60
C GLN A 38 15.62 2.73 1.22
N SER A 39 16.38 3.82 1.10
CA SER A 39 16.56 4.45 -0.21
C SER A 39 17.32 3.53 -1.17
N GLU A 40 17.15 3.74 -2.48
CA GLU A 40 17.94 3.05 -3.50
C GLU A 40 19.45 3.15 -3.26
N ARG A 41 19.91 4.30 -2.76
CA ARG A 41 21.31 4.56 -2.42
C ARG A 41 21.77 3.70 -1.24
N ASP A 42 21.00 3.67 -0.16
CA ASP A 42 21.36 2.91 1.05
C ASP A 42 21.35 1.41 0.75
N LEU A 43 20.36 0.94 -0.01
CA LEU A 43 20.29 -0.45 -0.46
C LEU A 43 21.51 -0.84 -1.30
N ALA A 44 21.89 0.02 -2.26
CA ALA A 44 23.08 -0.21 -3.09
C ALA A 44 24.37 -0.28 -2.25
N GLN A 45 24.52 0.59 -1.25
CA GLN A 45 25.65 0.54 -0.31
C GLN A 45 25.66 -0.77 0.49
N ARG A 46 24.50 -1.22 1.00
CA ARG A 46 24.38 -2.47 1.75
C ARG A 46 24.64 -3.73 0.93
N LEU A 47 24.35 -3.69 -0.36
CA LEU A 47 24.63 -4.78 -1.31
C LEU A 47 26.04 -4.70 -1.90
N ASN A 48 26.79 -3.64 -1.59
CA ASN A 48 28.11 -3.33 -2.16
C ASN A 48 28.09 -3.30 -3.70
N VAL A 49 27.07 -2.68 -4.29
CA VAL A 49 26.93 -2.51 -5.74
C VAL A 49 26.60 -1.06 -6.09
N PRO A 50 26.88 -0.60 -7.32
CA PRO A 50 26.44 0.72 -7.78
C PRO A 50 24.91 0.84 -7.81
N THR A 51 24.39 2.04 -7.56
CA THR A 51 22.95 2.33 -7.56
C THR A 51 22.26 1.95 -8.88
N VAL A 52 22.92 2.16 -10.01
CA VAL A 52 22.42 1.77 -11.33
C VAL A 52 22.15 0.26 -11.45
N VAL A 53 22.93 -0.58 -10.78
CA VAL A 53 22.74 -2.04 -10.80
C VAL A 53 21.47 -2.40 -10.04
N VAL A 54 21.25 -1.82 -8.85
CA VAL A 54 20.00 -1.97 -8.09
C VAL A 54 18.81 -1.48 -8.90
N ALA A 55 18.93 -0.30 -9.55
CA ALA A 55 17.87 0.27 -10.37
C ALA A 55 17.46 -0.65 -11.52
N ARG A 56 18.43 -1.28 -12.18
CA ARG A 56 18.24 -2.22 -13.29
C ARG A 56 17.59 -3.51 -12.79
N LEU A 57 18.19 -4.17 -11.80
CA LEU A 57 17.70 -5.46 -11.27
C LEU A 57 16.30 -5.36 -10.66
N SER A 58 16.01 -4.29 -9.93
CA SER A 58 14.67 -4.09 -9.37
C SER A 58 13.63 -3.66 -10.42
N GLY A 59 14.06 -3.06 -11.53
CA GLY A 59 13.20 -2.69 -12.64
C GLY A 59 13.16 -3.78 -13.69
N SER A 60 13.85 -3.53 -14.81
CA SER A 60 13.98 -4.47 -15.91
C SER A 60 15.44 -4.64 -16.35
N VAL A 61 15.79 -5.85 -16.75
CA VAL A 61 17.05 -6.27 -17.35
C VAL A 61 16.74 -7.29 -18.44
N THR A 62 17.16 -7.00 -19.67
CA THR A 62 16.88 -7.85 -20.83
C THR A 62 18.13 -8.62 -21.24
N LEU A 63 18.00 -9.94 -21.36
CA LEU A 63 19.03 -10.84 -21.83
C LEU A 63 18.60 -11.50 -23.15
N LEU A 64 19.54 -11.73 -24.06
CA LEU A 64 19.30 -12.44 -25.31
C LEU A 64 19.63 -13.92 -25.12
N ASP A 65 18.65 -14.81 -25.38
CA ASP A 65 18.88 -16.25 -25.40
C ASP A 65 19.80 -16.66 -26.56
N GLY A 66 20.21 -17.93 -26.61
CA GLY A 66 21.06 -18.45 -27.70
C GLY A 66 20.43 -18.35 -29.10
N GLY A 67 19.11 -18.14 -29.18
CA GLY A 67 18.38 -17.89 -30.43
C GLY A 67 18.06 -16.41 -30.69
N GLY A 68 18.62 -15.48 -29.92
CA GLY A 68 18.41 -14.04 -30.06
C GLY A 68 17.07 -13.51 -29.51
N ARG A 69 16.28 -14.34 -28.82
CA ARG A 69 15.03 -13.90 -28.18
C ARG A 69 15.32 -13.14 -26.89
N LYS A 70 14.57 -12.05 -26.69
CA LYS A 70 14.65 -11.23 -25.48
C LYS A 70 13.98 -11.94 -24.30
N VAL A 71 14.69 -11.99 -23.19
CA VAL A 71 14.28 -12.59 -21.93
C VAL A 71 14.43 -11.55 -20.83
N GLU A 72 13.37 -11.35 -20.06
CA GLU A 72 13.40 -10.49 -18.89
C GLU A 72 13.99 -11.25 -17.69
N ILE A 73 15.02 -10.68 -17.07
CA ILE A 73 15.68 -11.23 -15.86
C ILE A 73 15.67 -10.24 -14.69
N GLY A 74 15.07 -9.06 -14.84
CA GLY A 74 14.77 -8.18 -13.72
C GLY A 74 13.68 -8.76 -12.80
N LEU A 75 13.65 -8.28 -11.57
CA LEU A 75 12.62 -8.58 -10.58
C LEU A 75 11.26 -7.97 -10.95
N GLY A 76 11.22 -6.92 -11.78
CA GLY A 76 9.97 -6.33 -12.25
C GLY A 76 9.17 -5.60 -11.16
N ILE A 77 9.78 -5.30 -10.01
CA ILE A 77 9.07 -4.74 -8.85
C ILE A 77 8.81 -3.24 -8.97
N LYS A 78 9.43 -2.55 -9.94
CA LYS A 78 9.16 -1.14 -10.23
C LYS A 78 9.15 -0.83 -11.72
N SER A 79 8.32 0.12 -12.11
CA SER A 79 8.32 0.70 -13.46
C SER A 79 8.29 2.21 -13.39
N ARG A 80 9.40 2.87 -13.75
CA ARG A 80 9.47 4.34 -13.77
C ARG A 80 8.59 4.95 -14.86
N ARG A 81 8.51 4.29 -16.03
CA ARG A 81 7.71 4.78 -17.18
C ARG A 81 6.21 4.74 -16.89
N GLN A 82 5.73 3.69 -16.23
CA GLN A 82 4.32 3.52 -15.92
C GLN A 82 3.98 4.01 -14.49
N ARG A 83 4.98 4.42 -13.71
CA ARG A 83 4.86 4.77 -12.28
C ARG A 83 4.13 3.68 -11.48
N LEU A 84 4.55 2.43 -11.67
CA LEU A 84 4.02 1.27 -10.96
C LEU A 84 5.02 0.73 -9.95
N VAL A 85 4.51 0.21 -8.84
CA VAL A 85 5.26 -0.44 -7.76
C VAL A 85 4.63 -1.78 -7.38
N ALA A 86 5.46 -2.78 -7.12
CA ALA A 86 5.05 -4.04 -6.55
C ALA A 86 4.87 -3.91 -5.04
N VAL A 87 3.70 -4.33 -4.59
CA VAL A 87 3.26 -4.21 -3.19
C VAL A 87 4.11 -5.06 -2.27
N GLY A 88 4.59 -4.48 -1.18
CA GLY A 88 5.43 -5.20 -0.21
C GLY A 88 6.90 -5.30 -0.65
N TRP A 89 7.23 -4.79 -1.84
CA TRP A 89 8.60 -4.79 -2.37
C TRP A 89 9.21 -3.39 -2.37
N CYS A 90 8.51 -2.40 -2.94
CA CYS A 90 9.00 -1.04 -3.00
C CYS A 90 7.88 0.00 -2.97
N ARG A 91 8.25 1.26 -2.76
CA ARG A 91 7.38 2.42 -2.82
C ARG A 91 8.12 3.60 -3.43
N LEU A 92 7.36 4.54 -3.97
CA LEU A 92 7.88 5.82 -4.43
C LEU A 92 7.45 6.88 -3.43
N ARG A 93 8.42 7.62 -2.87
CA ARG A 93 8.12 8.70 -1.94
C ARG A 93 8.56 10.04 -2.50
N PRO A 94 7.83 11.13 -2.20
CA PRO A 94 8.35 12.47 -2.42
C PRO A 94 9.58 12.68 -1.53
N SER A 95 10.62 13.29 -2.09
CA SER A 95 11.83 13.67 -1.36
C SER A 95 11.50 14.72 -0.29
N ALA A 96 12.17 14.65 0.86
CA ALA A 96 11.93 15.51 2.01
C ALA A 96 12.16 17.02 1.77
N GLY A 97 12.72 17.40 0.60
CA GLY A 97 13.07 18.78 0.27
C GLY A 97 12.82 19.21 -1.17
N GLY A 98 11.99 18.52 -1.95
CA GLY A 98 11.76 18.91 -3.35
C GLY A 98 10.67 18.15 -4.09
N SER A 99 10.56 18.43 -5.39
CA SER A 99 9.68 17.75 -6.35
C SER A 99 10.15 16.36 -6.76
N ASP A 100 11.37 15.96 -6.35
CA ASP A 100 11.97 14.71 -6.78
C ASP A 100 11.40 13.52 -6.01
N GLU A 101 11.19 12.43 -6.74
CA GLU A 101 10.69 11.17 -6.19
C GLU A 101 11.84 10.21 -5.92
N VAL A 102 11.83 9.58 -4.75
CA VAL A 102 12.86 8.64 -4.29
C VAL A 102 12.24 7.25 -4.16
N TRP A 103 12.92 6.25 -4.74
CA TRP A 103 12.57 4.85 -4.55
C TRP A 103 12.99 4.39 -3.16
N GLU A 104 12.04 3.82 -2.44
CA GLU A 104 12.28 3.15 -1.17
C GLU A 104 11.95 1.66 -1.28
N TYR A 105 12.87 0.83 -0.84
CA TYR A 105 12.79 -0.63 -0.90
C TYR A 105 12.50 -1.20 0.47
N LEU A 106 11.56 -2.13 0.53
CA LEU A 106 11.19 -2.82 1.77
C LEU A 106 12.12 -4.01 2.01
N GLY A 107 12.07 -4.56 3.23
CA GLY A 107 12.98 -5.64 3.65
C GLY A 107 12.90 -6.89 2.78
N LEU A 108 11.73 -7.17 2.20
CA LEU A 108 11.57 -8.29 1.25
C LEU A 108 12.43 -8.09 0.00
N ALA A 109 12.41 -6.90 -0.62
CA ALA A 109 13.20 -6.63 -1.80
C ALA A 109 14.71 -6.71 -1.54
N GLU A 110 15.17 -6.23 -0.38
CA GLU A 110 16.57 -6.35 0.02
C GLU A 110 16.99 -7.81 0.20
N ARG A 111 16.19 -8.63 0.89
CA ARG A 111 16.47 -10.07 1.07
C ARG A 111 16.56 -10.77 -0.28
N THR A 112 15.58 -10.59 -1.15
CA THR A 112 15.57 -11.22 -2.46
C THR A 112 16.72 -10.76 -3.36
N LEU A 113 17.14 -9.49 -3.29
CA LEU A 113 18.31 -9.02 -4.04
C LEU A 113 19.62 -9.63 -3.52
N ARG A 114 19.75 -9.87 -2.20
CA ARG A 114 20.89 -10.62 -1.66
C ARG A 114 20.91 -12.07 -2.11
N GLU A 115 19.76 -12.73 -2.08
CA GLU A 115 19.60 -14.10 -2.58
C GLU A 115 19.93 -14.16 -4.08
N TYR A 116 19.47 -13.18 -4.87
CA TYR A 116 19.83 -13.07 -6.29
C TYR A 116 21.36 -12.94 -6.46
N GLN A 117 21.99 -12.08 -5.68
CA GLN A 117 23.44 -11.88 -5.74
C GLN A 117 24.23 -13.14 -5.37
N ALA A 118 23.75 -13.91 -4.41
CA ALA A 118 24.38 -15.15 -3.98
C ALA A 118 24.20 -16.29 -5.00
N GLU A 119 23.00 -16.43 -5.57
CA GLU A 119 22.66 -17.53 -6.48
C GLU A 119 23.19 -17.30 -7.91
N PHE A 120 23.25 -16.04 -8.35
CA PHE A 120 23.66 -15.69 -9.72
C PHE A 120 24.69 -14.54 -9.76
N PRO A 121 25.88 -14.71 -9.15
CA PRO A 121 26.89 -13.66 -9.03
C PRO A 121 27.38 -13.13 -10.38
N SER A 122 27.45 -13.98 -11.41
CA SER A 122 27.87 -13.58 -12.76
C SER A 122 26.90 -12.62 -13.46
N VAL A 123 25.61 -12.66 -13.13
CA VAL A 123 24.65 -11.65 -13.60
C VAL A 123 25.00 -10.27 -13.04
N PHE A 124 25.40 -10.22 -11.77
CA PHE A 124 25.84 -8.98 -11.14
C PHE A 124 27.17 -8.50 -11.74
N ALA A 125 28.12 -9.40 -11.97
CA ALA A 125 29.38 -9.08 -12.64
C ALA A 125 29.15 -8.48 -14.04
N MET A 126 28.27 -9.08 -14.82
CA MET A 126 27.85 -8.58 -16.13
C MET A 126 27.29 -7.16 -16.03
N LEU A 127 26.41 -6.90 -15.06
CA LEU A 127 25.81 -5.57 -14.84
C LEU A 127 26.84 -4.55 -14.36
N LEU A 128 27.84 -4.97 -13.58
CA LEU A 128 28.93 -4.09 -13.15
C LEU A 128 29.82 -3.67 -14.33
N CYS A 129 30.10 -4.58 -15.26
CA CYS A 129 30.90 -4.31 -16.45
C CYS A 129 30.15 -3.42 -17.45
N LYS A 130 28.85 -3.65 -17.64
CA LYS A 130 28.03 -2.97 -18.67
C LYS A 130 26.73 -2.41 -18.07
N PRO A 131 26.75 -1.48 -17.10
CA PRO A 131 25.55 -1.09 -16.33
C PRO A 131 24.43 -0.40 -17.12
N ARG A 132 24.76 0.14 -18.29
CA ARG A 132 23.82 0.91 -19.15
C ARG A 132 23.50 0.23 -20.48
N ALA A 133 23.92 -1.02 -20.68
CA ALA A 133 23.58 -1.72 -21.91
C ALA A 133 22.08 -2.05 -21.95
N ASP A 134 21.47 -1.92 -23.13
CA ASP A 134 20.04 -2.18 -23.33
C ASP A 134 19.72 -3.68 -23.27
N ALA A 135 20.62 -4.52 -23.81
CA ALA A 135 20.51 -5.97 -23.78
C ALA A 135 21.87 -6.62 -23.54
N TYR A 136 21.85 -7.80 -22.93
CA TYR A 136 23.04 -8.58 -22.60
C TYR A 136 23.05 -9.91 -23.33
N SER A 137 24.23 -10.39 -23.71
CA SER A 137 24.36 -11.72 -24.29
C SER A 137 24.36 -12.79 -23.20
N LEU A 138 23.95 -14.00 -23.56
CA LEU A 138 23.98 -15.14 -22.64
C LEU A 138 25.40 -15.45 -22.15
N ALA A 139 26.40 -15.29 -23.02
CA ALA A 139 27.81 -15.51 -22.70
C ALA A 139 28.36 -14.47 -21.72
N ASP A 140 27.90 -13.22 -21.80
CA ASP A 140 28.28 -12.18 -20.82
C ASP A 140 27.73 -12.51 -19.42
N ALA A 141 26.50 -13.03 -19.34
CA ALA A 141 25.83 -13.30 -18.07
C ALA A 141 26.27 -14.61 -17.41
N PHE A 142 26.65 -15.61 -18.19
CA PHE A 142 27.08 -16.93 -17.74
C PHE A 142 28.34 -17.34 -18.49
N PRO A 143 29.51 -16.81 -18.10
CA PRO A 143 30.78 -17.19 -18.72
C PRO A 143 31.15 -18.63 -18.34
N ALA A 144 32.07 -19.22 -19.10
CA ALA A 144 32.58 -20.56 -18.81
C ALA A 144 33.16 -20.66 -17.37
N PRO A 145 33.08 -21.83 -16.71
CA PRO A 145 33.43 -22.00 -15.30
C PRO A 145 34.87 -21.56 -14.93
N GLU A 146 35.79 -21.54 -15.89
CA GLU A 146 37.16 -21.05 -15.70
C GLU A 146 37.24 -19.54 -15.39
N ALA A 147 36.20 -18.77 -15.73
CA ALA A 147 36.13 -17.32 -15.54
C ALA A 147 35.32 -16.87 -14.30
N GLU A 148 34.53 -17.76 -13.68
CA GLU A 148 33.70 -17.42 -12.51
C GLU A 148 34.46 -17.41 -11.18
N ALA A 149 35.67 -17.99 -11.11
CA ALA A 149 36.48 -18.09 -9.89
C ALA A 149 36.97 -16.74 -9.31
N GLY A 150 36.68 -15.62 -9.97
CA GLY A 150 37.24 -14.30 -9.66
C GLY A 150 36.40 -13.38 -8.75
N TRP A 151 35.24 -13.80 -8.25
CA TRP A 151 34.37 -12.86 -7.53
C TRP A 151 33.81 -13.36 -6.19
N GLY A 152 34.30 -12.73 -5.11
CA GLY A 152 33.70 -12.70 -3.77
C GLY A 152 34.68 -12.17 -2.71
N PRO A 153 34.23 -11.45 -1.65
CA PRO A 153 35.05 -11.11 -0.48
C PRO A 153 35.39 -12.34 0.39
N THR A 154 34.96 -13.53 -0.02
CA THR A 154 35.04 -14.81 0.69
C THR A 154 35.73 -15.87 -0.18
N ALA A 155 36.88 -15.54 -0.77
CA ALA A 155 37.70 -16.49 -1.54
C ALA A 155 38.33 -17.64 -0.70
N GLY A 156 37.74 -18.00 0.45
CA GLY A 156 38.33 -18.92 1.43
C GLY A 156 37.38 -19.91 2.12
N ILE A 157 36.12 -20.05 1.70
CA ILE A 157 35.25 -21.11 2.24
C ILE A 157 34.71 -21.96 1.09
N LEU A 158 35.58 -22.84 0.62
CA LEU A 158 35.21 -24.03 -0.14
C LEU A 158 34.49 -24.99 0.82
N LEU A 159 33.22 -25.30 0.56
CA LEU A 159 32.73 -26.65 0.78
C LEU A 159 32.66 -27.35 -0.58
N PRO A 160 33.30 -28.52 -0.75
CA PRO A 160 33.20 -29.27 -1.99
C PRO A 160 31.79 -29.86 -2.16
N PRO A 161 31.29 -30.01 -3.40
CA PRO A 161 30.12 -30.85 -3.65
C PRO A 161 30.48 -32.33 -3.40
N LYS A 162 29.59 -33.03 -2.69
CA LYS A 162 29.63 -34.49 -2.55
C LYS A 162 29.28 -35.15 -3.89
N GLY A 163 30.25 -35.85 -4.48
CA GLY A 163 30.15 -37.03 -5.36
C GLY A 163 29.25 -36.92 -6.62
N GLY A 164 29.65 -37.30 -7.82
CA GLY A 164 30.79 -38.06 -8.30
C GLY A 164 30.54 -38.46 -9.76
N ALA A 165 31.60 -39.00 -10.39
CA ALA A 165 31.66 -39.71 -11.66
C ALA A 165 31.59 -38.91 -12.98
N ALA A 166 32.69 -39.04 -13.73
CA ALA A 166 32.86 -38.66 -15.13
C ALA A 166 32.30 -39.73 -16.08
N ALA A 167 31.87 -39.30 -17.27
CA ALA A 167 32.15 -39.88 -18.60
C ALA A 167 31.01 -39.62 -19.61
N GLY A 168 31.37 -39.29 -20.87
CA GLY A 168 30.55 -39.59 -22.05
C GLY A 168 30.10 -38.39 -22.89
N ASP A 169 30.72 -38.22 -24.06
CA ASP A 169 30.32 -37.34 -25.17
C ASP A 169 29.17 -37.98 -25.96
N GLU A 170 27.97 -37.40 -25.90
CA GLU A 170 26.89 -37.50 -26.89
C GLU A 170 25.96 -36.28 -26.75
N GLY A 171 25.98 -35.34 -27.71
CA GLY A 171 24.86 -34.51 -28.17
C GLY A 171 23.82 -33.92 -27.20
N GLY A 172 24.09 -33.83 -25.90
CA GLY A 172 23.19 -33.34 -24.86
C GLY A 172 23.64 -31.95 -24.39
N GLU A 173 22.68 -31.03 -24.20
CA GLU A 173 22.97 -29.76 -23.54
C GLU A 173 23.74 -30.01 -22.24
N ASP A 174 24.94 -29.44 -22.14
CA ASP A 174 25.74 -29.46 -20.91
C ASP A 174 24.84 -29.04 -19.73
N PRO A 175 24.69 -29.86 -18.68
CA PRO A 175 23.80 -29.56 -17.56
C PRO A 175 24.22 -28.28 -16.79
N ALA A 176 25.47 -27.83 -17.00
CA ALA A 176 26.04 -26.61 -16.46
C ALA A 176 26.15 -25.47 -17.50
N GLY A 177 25.62 -25.66 -18.72
CA GLY A 177 25.76 -24.70 -19.81
C GLY A 177 25.00 -23.38 -19.57
N PRO A 178 25.34 -22.31 -20.31
CA PRO A 178 24.70 -20.99 -20.15
C PRO A 178 23.16 -21.03 -20.32
N ALA A 179 22.64 -21.89 -21.20
CA ALA A 179 21.21 -22.07 -21.41
C ALA A 179 20.51 -22.77 -20.23
N ALA A 180 21.17 -23.75 -19.61
CA ALA A 180 20.66 -24.40 -18.40
C ALA A 180 20.61 -23.42 -17.23
N ARG A 181 21.64 -22.58 -17.07
CA ARG A 181 21.65 -21.52 -16.05
C ARG A 181 20.60 -20.43 -16.27
N LEU A 182 20.32 -20.07 -17.52
CA LEU A 182 19.20 -19.18 -17.82
C LEU A 182 17.85 -19.79 -17.42
N ARG A 183 17.65 -21.10 -17.65
CA ARG A 183 16.44 -21.80 -17.20
C ARG A 183 16.35 -21.82 -15.67
N ALA A 184 17.44 -22.10 -14.98
CA ALA A 184 17.51 -22.06 -13.52
C ALA A 184 17.18 -20.66 -12.98
N LEU A 185 17.73 -19.60 -13.59
CA LEU A 185 17.41 -18.22 -13.22
C LEU A 185 15.93 -17.89 -13.41
N LYS A 186 15.31 -18.32 -14.51
CA LYS A 186 13.87 -18.10 -14.73
C LYS A 186 13.04 -18.80 -13.67
N ALA A 187 13.31 -20.07 -13.42
CA ALA A 187 12.60 -20.85 -12.40
C ALA A 187 12.78 -20.24 -11.00
N TRP A 188 13.99 -19.76 -10.68
CA TRP A 188 14.25 -19.06 -9.43
C TRP A 188 13.45 -17.76 -9.33
N LEU A 189 13.45 -16.93 -10.38
CA LEU A 189 12.68 -15.67 -10.41
C LEU A 189 11.19 -15.89 -10.24
N GLU A 190 10.63 -16.93 -10.85
CA GLU A 190 9.23 -17.35 -10.66
C GLU A 190 8.98 -17.75 -9.19
N GLY A 191 9.92 -18.47 -8.56
CA GLY A 191 9.84 -18.85 -7.15
C GLY A 191 9.96 -17.69 -6.15
N THR A 192 10.54 -16.54 -6.52
CA THR A 192 10.69 -15.38 -5.62
C THR A 192 9.37 -14.68 -5.28
N GLY A 193 8.32 -14.88 -6.08
CA GLY A 193 7.05 -14.17 -5.94
C GLY A 193 7.08 -12.68 -6.33
N SER A 194 8.23 -12.16 -6.79
CA SER A 194 8.38 -10.75 -7.23
C SER A 194 7.51 -10.41 -8.44
N ARG A 195 7.35 -11.37 -9.36
CA ARG A 195 6.58 -11.23 -10.61
C ARG A 195 5.08 -11.40 -10.44
N ASP A 196 4.66 -12.12 -9.40
CA ASP A 196 3.25 -12.33 -9.07
C ASP A 196 2.68 -11.22 -8.18
N ALA A 197 3.57 -10.39 -7.63
CA ALA A 197 3.19 -9.27 -6.79
C ALA A 197 2.35 -8.27 -7.59
N PRO A 198 1.17 -7.87 -7.08
CA PRO A 198 0.30 -6.94 -7.80
C PRO A 198 1.02 -5.60 -7.96
N LEU A 199 1.11 -5.13 -9.20
CA LEU A 199 1.62 -3.81 -9.52
C LEU A 199 0.52 -2.77 -9.32
N VAL A 200 0.82 -1.74 -8.55
CA VAL A 200 -0.10 -0.63 -8.27
C VAL A 200 0.53 0.73 -8.62
N PRO A 201 -0.29 1.75 -8.91
CA PRO A 201 0.19 3.11 -9.07
C PRO A 201 1.00 3.58 -7.85
N ALA A 202 2.12 4.24 -8.11
CA ALA A 202 3.09 4.61 -7.09
C ALA A 202 2.58 5.69 -6.12
N ASP A 203 1.56 6.46 -6.52
CA ASP A 203 0.89 7.49 -5.72
C ASP A 203 -0.23 6.94 -4.82
N MET A 204 -0.49 5.63 -4.88
CA MET A 204 -1.54 4.97 -4.11
C MET A 204 -1.09 4.70 -2.67
N LEU A 205 -1.86 5.20 -1.71
CA LEU A 205 -1.73 4.79 -0.32
C LEU A 205 -2.59 3.56 -0.08
N ARG A 206 -2.09 2.59 0.67
CA ARG A 206 -2.74 1.29 0.86
C ARG A 206 -2.35 0.64 2.18
N LEU A 207 -3.24 -0.18 2.70
CA LEU A 207 -2.93 -1.12 3.76
C LEU A 207 -2.05 -2.27 3.24
N SER A 208 -1.30 -2.89 4.16
CA SER A 208 -0.58 -4.12 3.87
C SER A 208 -1.57 -5.29 3.68
N PRO A 209 -1.20 -6.35 2.93
CA PRO A 209 -2.07 -7.52 2.76
C PRO A 209 -2.54 -8.12 4.09
N THR A 210 -1.67 -8.19 5.08
CA THR A 210 -2.00 -8.69 6.43
C THR A 210 -3.04 -7.82 7.14
N SER A 211 -2.94 -6.49 6.99
CA SER A 211 -3.92 -5.57 7.57
C SER A 211 -5.27 -5.63 6.88
N VAL A 212 -5.29 -5.84 5.56
CA VAL A 212 -6.52 -6.07 4.79
C VAL A 212 -7.21 -7.34 5.30
N GLN A 213 -6.48 -8.47 5.38
CA GLN A 213 -7.02 -9.74 5.88
C GLN A 213 -7.59 -9.61 7.29
N ARG A 214 -6.89 -8.87 8.16
CA ARG A 214 -7.36 -8.59 9.51
C ARG A 214 -8.63 -7.76 9.53
N ALA A 215 -8.69 -6.68 8.75
CA ALA A 215 -9.89 -5.84 8.63
C ALA A 215 -11.10 -6.67 8.18
N GLU A 216 -10.89 -7.54 7.19
CA GLU A 216 -11.92 -8.44 6.68
C GLU A 216 -12.39 -9.45 7.74
N ALA A 217 -11.46 -10.08 8.46
CA ALA A 217 -11.78 -11.02 9.53
C ALA A 217 -12.56 -10.34 10.68
N GLU A 218 -12.17 -9.13 11.09
CA GLU A 218 -12.84 -8.37 12.14
C GLU A 218 -14.26 -7.96 11.71
N LEU A 219 -14.46 -7.52 10.47
CA LEU A 219 -15.79 -7.21 9.93
C LEU A 219 -16.68 -8.47 9.80
N ARG A 220 -16.11 -9.61 9.41
CA ARG A 220 -16.83 -10.90 9.42
C ARG A 220 -17.26 -11.29 10.83
N ALA A 221 -16.39 -11.13 11.82
CA ALA A 221 -16.72 -11.41 13.21
C ALA A 221 -17.84 -10.49 13.73
N MET A 222 -17.81 -9.20 13.38
CA MET A 222 -18.89 -8.27 13.72
C MET A 222 -20.22 -8.65 13.07
N ALA A 223 -20.22 -9.01 11.78
CA ALA A 223 -21.43 -9.45 11.09
C ALA A 223 -22.01 -10.74 11.69
N ALA A 224 -21.15 -11.70 12.06
CA ALA A 224 -21.56 -12.92 12.73
C ALA A 224 -22.15 -12.65 14.13
N ALA A 225 -21.55 -11.74 14.90
CA ALA A 225 -22.06 -11.32 16.20
C ALA A 225 -23.42 -10.61 16.09
N ALA A 226 -23.63 -9.82 15.03
CA ALA A 226 -24.91 -9.16 14.76
C ALA A 226 -26.02 -10.13 14.31
N ALA A 227 -25.66 -11.26 13.68
CA ALA A 227 -26.60 -12.29 13.23
C ALA A 227 -27.00 -13.29 14.34
N ALA A 228 -26.29 -13.31 15.46
CA ALA A 228 -26.63 -14.14 16.61
C ALA A 228 -28.00 -13.73 17.19
N PRO A 229 -28.81 -14.68 17.73
CA PRO A 229 -30.13 -14.39 18.26
C PRO A 229 -30.06 -13.29 19.33
N ALA A 230 -30.69 -12.16 18.99
CA ALA A 230 -30.72 -10.88 19.67
C ALA A 230 -30.24 -10.87 21.13
N GLN A 231 -28.97 -10.52 21.35
CA GLN A 231 -28.64 -9.71 22.51
C GLN A 231 -29.45 -8.42 22.35
N ALA A 232 -30.35 -8.13 23.30
CA ALA A 232 -31.34 -7.04 23.25
C ALA A 232 -30.78 -5.79 22.54
N ALA A 233 -31.24 -5.55 21.30
CA ALA A 233 -30.85 -4.37 20.55
C ALA A 233 -31.15 -3.14 21.41
N ALA A 234 -30.13 -2.34 21.69
CA ALA A 234 -30.28 -1.17 22.56
C ALA A 234 -31.44 -0.30 22.07
N ALA A 235 -32.32 0.09 23.00
CA ALA A 235 -33.48 0.90 22.67
C ALA A 235 -33.01 2.17 21.93
N PRO A 236 -33.67 2.56 20.83
CA PRO A 236 -33.23 3.69 20.05
C PRO A 236 -33.33 4.98 20.88
N LEU A 237 -32.27 5.78 20.84
CA LEU A 237 -32.20 7.04 21.56
C LEU A 237 -33.01 8.10 20.80
N VAL A 238 -34.07 8.61 21.41
CA VAL A 238 -34.89 9.68 20.81
C VAL A 238 -34.35 11.02 21.28
N VAL A 239 -33.93 11.87 20.34
CA VAL A 239 -33.34 13.19 20.61
C VAL A 239 -33.97 14.23 19.69
N GLU A 240 -34.11 15.46 20.17
CA GLU A 240 -34.47 16.61 19.34
C GLU A 240 -33.21 17.39 18.98
N LEU A 241 -32.83 17.36 17.70
CA LEU A 241 -31.64 18.02 17.17
C LEU A 241 -32.01 19.18 16.25
N PRO A 242 -31.24 20.27 16.20
CA PRO A 242 -31.38 21.28 15.16
C PRO A 242 -31.21 20.64 13.77
N ALA A 243 -32.02 21.06 12.79
CA ALA A 243 -31.92 20.55 11.42
C ALA A 243 -30.52 20.75 10.81
N THR A 244 -29.78 21.77 11.25
CA THR A 244 -28.40 22.03 10.83
C THR A 244 -27.38 20.98 11.30
N GLN A 245 -27.73 20.12 12.25
CA GLN A 245 -26.90 19.01 12.71
C GLN A 245 -27.25 17.68 12.03
N LEU A 246 -28.27 17.67 11.17
CA LEU A 246 -28.69 16.48 10.43
C LEU A 246 -28.10 16.51 9.03
N LEU A 247 -27.54 15.37 8.63
CA LEU A 247 -27.07 15.16 7.27
C LEU A 247 -28.10 14.32 6.51
N CYS A 248 -28.71 14.92 5.48
CA CYS A 248 -29.54 14.18 4.54
C CYS A 248 -28.65 13.41 3.53
N PRO A 249 -29.12 12.28 2.97
CA PRO A 249 -28.44 11.61 1.87
C PRO A 249 -28.09 12.60 0.76
N THR A 250 -26.81 12.67 0.43
CA THR A 250 -26.31 13.69 -0.49
C THR A 250 -26.46 13.23 -1.94
N GLU A 251 -26.99 14.11 -2.79
CA GLU A 251 -26.94 13.91 -4.24
C GLU A 251 -25.49 13.96 -4.73
N PRO A 252 -25.10 13.24 -5.80
CA PRO A 252 -23.72 13.12 -6.30
C PRO A 252 -22.92 14.43 -6.47
N ARG A 253 -23.60 15.57 -6.68
CA ARG A 253 -22.98 16.87 -6.95
C ARG A 253 -22.76 17.72 -5.69
N VAL A 254 -23.35 17.33 -4.56
CA VAL A 254 -23.21 18.07 -3.30
C VAL A 254 -21.90 17.65 -2.63
N SER A 255 -20.95 18.57 -2.49
CA SER A 255 -19.80 18.38 -1.59
C SER A 255 -20.19 18.92 -0.22
N VAL A 256 -20.10 18.08 0.82
CA VAL A 256 -20.35 18.53 2.19
C VAL A 256 -19.06 19.17 2.70
N ALA A 257 -18.92 20.47 2.47
CA ALA A 257 -17.74 21.25 2.86
C ALA A 257 -17.43 21.07 4.36
N GLY A 258 -16.17 20.76 4.69
CA GLY A 258 -15.70 20.55 6.06
C GLY A 258 -16.02 19.17 6.66
N VAL A 259 -16.72 18.29 5.93
CA VAL A 259 -17.17 16.97 6.42
C VAL A 259 -16.53 15.83 5.63
N THR A 260 -16.38 16.01 4.31
CA THR A 260 -15.65 15.07 3.44
C THR A 260 -14.18 15.48 3.39
N ALA A 261 -13.32 14.77 4.11
CA ALA A 261 -11.89 15.03 4.19
C ALA A 261 -11.09 14.15 3.22
N ALA A 262 -9.80 14.45 3.07
CA ALA A 262 -8.84 13.46 2.56
C ALA A 262 -8.76 12.30 3.56
N HIS A 263 -9.02 11.08 3.09
CA HIS A 263 -9.00 9.88 3.91
C HIS A 263 -7.65 9.19 3.81
N ALA A 264 -7.24 8.58 4.91
CA ALA A 264 -6.07 7.71 4.97
C ALA A 264 -6.52 6.24 5.04
N PRO A 265 -5.72 5.30 4.53
CA PRO A 265 -5.95 3.88 4.77
C PRO A 265 -6.01 3.57 6.28
N GLY A 266 -6.96 2.72 6.67
CA GLY A 266 -7.23 2.31 8.05
C GLY A 266 -8.29 3.14 8.77
N GLU A 267 -8.78 4.23 8.16
CA GLU A 267 -9.82 5.06 8.77
C GLU A 267 -11.21 4.47 8.62
N ALA A 268 -12.01 4.61 9.68
CA ALA A 268 -13.42 4.26 9.66
C ALA A 268 -14.21 5.37 8.97
N VAL A 269 -15.09 4.98 8.05
CA VAL A 269 -15.88 5.88 7.21
C VAL A 269 -17.34 5.45 7.13
N LEU A 270 -18.20 6.40 6.79
CA LEU A 270 -19.62 6.21 6.50
C LEU A 270 -19.93 6.70 5.09
N TYR A 271 -20.65 5.91 4.31
CA TYR A 271 -21.12 6.30 2.98
C TYR A 271 -22.34 7.22 3.06
N VAL A 272 -22.27 8.41 2.47
CA VAL A 272 -23.27 9.47 2.66
C VAL A 272 -24.06 9.84 1.39
N ARG A 273 -23.87 9.13 0.28
CA ARG A 273 -24.63 9.41 -0.96
C ARG A 273 -25.93 8.64 -0.97
N GLY A 274 -26.97 9.25 -1.52
CA GLY A 274 -28.26 8.59 -1.77
C GLY A 274 -28.25 7.67 -3.00
N SER A 275 -27.21 7.72 -3.82
CA SER A 275 -27.07 6.93 -5.05
C SER A 275 -25.63 6.46 -5.23
N GLY A 276 -25.44 5.23 -5.70
CA GLY A 276 -24.13 4.66 -6.00
C GLY A 276 -24.12 3.15 -5.83
N PRO A 277 -22.92 2.53 -5.80
CA PRO A 277 -22.79 1.08 -5.63
C PRO A 277 -23.10 0.61 -4.20
N VAL A 278 -23.13 1.53 -3.24
CA VAL A 278 -23.25 1.23 -1.81
C VAL A 278 -24.49 1.93 -1.26
N PRO A 279 -25.32 1.27 -0.43
CA PRO A 279 -26.44 1.90 0.25
C PRO A 279 -26.01 3.07 1.16
N PHE A 280 -26.88 4.07 1.27
CA PHE A 280 -26.67 5.18 2.20
C PHE A 280 -26.56 4.68 3.65
N GLY A 281 -25.58 5.20 4.39
CA GLY A 281 -25.38 4.87 5.80
C GLY A 281 -24.52 3.63 6.04
N GLU A 282 -24.02 2.98 4.99
CA GLU A 282 -23.08 1.86 5.16
C GLU A 282 -21.75 2.33 5.73
N ARG A 283 -21.24 1.55 6.69
CA ARG A 283 -19.97 1.81 7.38
C ARG A 283 -18.88 0.93 6.80
N GLY A 284 -17.66 1.43 6.83
CA GLY A 284 -16.52 0.68 6.31
C GLY A 284 -15.17 1.20 6.78
N ILE A 285 -14.12 0.51 6.35
CA ILE A 285 -12.72 0.88 6.59
C ILE A 285 -12.06 1.17 5.24
N VAL A 286 -11.32 2.28 5.16
CA VAL A 286 -10.56 2.64 3.96
C VAL A 286 -9.38 1.68 3.79
N LEU A 287 -9.33 0.94 2.68
CA LEU A 287 -8.23 0.03 2.38
C LEU A 287 -7.12 0.71 1.57
N ALA A 288 -7.50 1.54 0.62
CA ALA A 288 -6.57 2.25 -0.25
C ALA A 288 -7.13 3.60 -0.70
N THR A 289 -6.26 4.56 -0.96
CA THR A 289 -6.62 5.87 -1.52
C THR A 289 -5.71 6.22 -2.70
N GLN A 290 -6.34 6.73 -3.76
CA GLN A 290 -5.66 7.22 -4.96
C GLN A 290 -6.38 8.48 -5.46
N GLY A 291 -5.74 9.64 -5.30
CA GLY A 291 -6.35 10.93 -5.60
C GLY A 291 -7.69 11.10 -4.87
N ALA A 292 -8.78 11.28 -5.64
CA ALA A 292 -10.13 11.46 -5.11
C ALA A 292 -10.93 10.16 -4.97
N ARG A 293 -10.30 8.99 -5.11
CA ARG A 293 -10.94 7.67 -5.01
C ARG A 293 -10.42 6.91 -3.79
N CYS A 294 -11.33 6.22 -3.11
CA CYS A 294 -11.04 5.37 -1.98
C CYS A 294 -11.60 3.97 -2.26
N GLU A 295 -10.79 2.95 -2.05
CA GLU A 295 -11.28 1.58 -1.91
C GLU A 295 -11.64 1.37 -0.44
N VAL A 296 -12.87 0.94 -0.18
CA VAL A 296 -13.42 0.76 1.18
C VAL A 296 -13.99 -0.63 1.30
N ILE A 297 -13.67 -1.32 2.40
CA ILE A 297 -14.35 -2.56 2.81
C ILE A 297 -15.53 -2.22 3.71
N PHE A 298 -16.73 -2.68 3.34
CA PHE A 298 -17.97 -2.37 4.04
C PHE A 298 -18.42 -3.49 5.00
N GLU A 299 -19.24 -3.11 5.97
CA GLU A 299 -19.77 -3.98 7.01
C GLU A 299 -20.72 -5.08 6.50
N HIS A 300 -21.41 -4.86 5.36
CA HIS A 300 -22.35 -5.81 4.77
C HIS A 300 -21.90 -6.28 3.37
N GLU A 301 -22.26 -7.51 3.00
CA GLU A 301 -22.02 -8.08 1.66
C GLU A 301 -23.20 -7.83 0.72
N GLY A 302 -22.97 -8.06 -0.58
CA GLY A 302 -24.06 -8.24 -1.57
C GLY A 302 -24.23 -7.10 -2.57
N PHE A 303 -23.58 -5.96 -2.36
CA PHE A 303 -23.61 -4.81 -3.27
C PHE A 303 -22.21 -4.32 -3.68
N CYS A 304 -21.17 -5.02 -3.22
CA CYS A 304 -19.76 -4.70 -3.45
C CYS A 304 -19.04 -5.80 -4.25
N SER A 305 -17.76 -5.58 -4.55
CA SER A 305 -16.86 -6.50 -5.24
C SER A 305 -15.83 -7.15 -4.30
N PHE A 306 -14.98 -8.03 -4.82
CA PHE A 306 -13.85 -8.67 -4.09
C PHE A 306 -12.62 -7.77 -3.90
N GLY A 307 -12.76 -6.47 -4.18
CA GLY A 307 -11.65 -5.51 -4.12
C GLY A 307 -10.84 -5.48 -5.42
N HIS A 308 -10.32 -4.30 -5.74
CA HIS A 308 -9.53 -4.00 -6.90
C HIS A 308 -8.02 -4.05 -6.59
N PHE A 309 -7.60 -3.57 -5.41
CA PHE A 309 -6.18 -3.54 -5.01
C PHE A 309 -5.87 -4.49 -3.85
N SER A 310 -6.91 -4.79 -3.08
CA SER A 310 -6.88 -5.58 -1.87
C SER A 310 -7.72 -6.81 -2.16
N ARG A 311 -7.10 -7.92 -2.63
CA ARG A 311 -7.84 -9.16 -2.93
C ARG A 311 -8.52 -9.64 -1.65
N LEU A 312 -9.85 -9.50 -1.60
CA LEU A 312 -10.68 -9.96 -0.50
C LEU A 312 -11.26 -11.34 -0.82
N GLU A 313 -11.60 -12.09 0.21
CA GLU A 313 -12.37 -13.34 0.08
C GLU A 313 -13.87 -13.07 -0.06
N THR A 314 -14.33 -11.93 0.47
CA THR A 314 -15.73 -11.52 0.53
C THR A 314 -16.06 -10.40 -0.45
N SER A 315 -17.32 -10.35 -0.90
CA SER A 315 -17.81 -9.33 -1.84
C SER A 315 -18.22 -8.04 -1.09
N ARG A 316 -17.26 -7.41 -0.41
CA ARG A 316 -17.44 -6.28 0.52
C ARG A 316 -16.73 -4.99 0.13
N ALA A 317 -15.85 -5.02 -0.87
CA ALA A 317 -15.09 -3.83 -1.26
C ALA A 317 -15.72 -3.09 -2.44
N ALA A 318 -15.78 -1.76 -2.33
CA ALA A 318 -16.11 -0.90 -3.45
C ALA A 318 -15.16 0.29 -3.55
N VAL A 319 -14.90 0.72 -4.78
CA VAL A 319 -14.17 1.96 -5.06
C VAL A 319 -15.19 3.09 -5.14
N VAL A 320 -15.09 4.04 -4.22
CA VAL A 320 -16.02 5.17 -4.10
C VAL A 320 -15.26 6.50 -4.11
N PRO A 321 -15.89 7.61 -4.52
CA PRO A 321 -15.28 8.93 -4.39
C PRO A 321 -15.03 9.28 -2.91
N ALA A 322 -13.90 9.90 -2.59
CA ALA A 322 -13.61 10.39 -1.24
C ALA A 322 -14.69 11.36 -0.72
N ALA A 323 -15.28 12.13 -1.63
CA ALA A 323 -16.39 13.04 -1.35
C ALA A 323 -17.72 12.31 -1.03
N ALA A 324 -17.80 10.99 -1.19
CA ALA A 324 -18.96 10.18 -0.79
C ALA A 324 -18.83 9.62 0.63
N LEU A 325 -17.71 9.90 1.32
CA LEU A 325 -17.36 9.33 2.60
C LEU A 325 -17.27 10.40 3.69
N LEU A 326 -17.94 10.16 4.80
CA LEU A 326 -17.78 10.86 6.07
C LEU A 326 -16.76 10.12 6.93
N ASN A 327 -15.79 10.83 7.51
CA ASN A 327 -14.78 10.22 8.38
C ASN A 327 -15.31 10.07 9.81
N LEU A 328 -15.32 8.84 10.31
CA LEU A 328 -15.75 8.51 11.68
C LEU A 328 -14.57 8.49 12.66
N SER A 329 -13.35 8.23 12.18
CA SER A 329 -12.13 8.27 13.00
C SER A 329 -11.70 9.70 13.33
N ARG A 330 -12.00 10.67 12.45
CA ARG A 330 -11.73 12.10 12.59
C ARG A 330 -13.03 12.89 12.35
N PRO A 331 -13.98 12.87 13.29
CA PRO A 331 -15.26 13.54 13.10
C PRO A 331 -15.07 15.05 12.95
N PRO A 332 -15.83 15.72 12.06
CA PRO A 332 -15.75 17.16 11.90
C PRO A 332 -16.12 17.85 13.22
N ARG A 333 -15.25 18.74 13.70
CA ARG A 333 -15.52 19.53 14.92
C ARG A 333 -16.77 20.38 14.69
N SER A 334 -17.73 20.31 15.61
CA SER A 334 -18.86 21.22 15.59
C SER A 334 -18.37 22.64 15.93
N LYS A 335 -18.91 23.68 15.29
CA LYS A 335 -18.64 25.08 15.65
C LYS A 335 -19.03 25.42 17.11
N ALA A 336 -19.76 24.54 17.79
CA ALA A 336 -20.11 24.68 19.20
C ALA A 336 -18.97 24.27 20.16
N ALA A 337 -17.93 23.58 19.66
CA ALA A 337 -16.78 23.13 20.44
C ALA A 337 -15.68 24.20 20.59
N ASP A 338 -15.87 25.41 20.07
CA ASP A 338 -14.97 26.57 20.24
C ASP A 338 -15.26 27.37 21.54
N ALA A 339 -16.01 26.80 22.49
CA ALA A 339 -16.14 27.36 23.84
C ALA A 339 -14.85 27.13 24.66
N PRO A 340 -14.47 28.05 25.57
CA PRO A 340 -13.17 28.02 26.25
C PRO A 340 -12.93 26.72 27.04
N PRO A 341 -11.67 26.29 27.15
CA PRO A 341 -11.34 24.90 27.43
C PRO A 341 -11.27 24.63 28.93
N ASP A 342 -12.41 24.35 29.56
CA ASP A 342 -12.40 23.82 30.95
C ASP A 342 -13.11 22.47 31.11
N ALA A 343 -13.52 21.82 30.02
CA ALA A 343 -14.10 20.47 30.08
C ALA A 343 -13.56 19.46 29.06
N ALA A 344 -12.78 19.88 28.05
CA ALA A 344 -12.26 18.99 27.00
C ALA A 344 -10.89 18.36 27.33
N ALA A 345 -10.17 18.88 28.34
CA ALA A 345 -8.82 18.43 28.69
C ALA A 345 -8.75 17.06 29.40
N ALA A 346 -9.90 16.49 29.80
CA ALA A 346 -9.94 15.25 30.57
C ALA A 346 -10.02 13.96 29.72
N LEU A 347 -10.26 14.04 28.40
CA LEU A 347 -10.54 12.85 27.58
C LEU A 347 -9.49 12.51 26.52
N PHE A 348 -8.57 13.43 26.18
CA PHE A 348 -7.50 13.15 25.23
C PHE A 348 -6.21 13.84 25.68
N GLY A 349 -5.43 13.14 26.51
CA GLY A 349 -4.06 13.53 26.78
C GLY A 349 -3.21 13.37 25.51
N GLY A 350 -2.75 14.49 24.95
CA GLY A 350 -1.80 14.48 23.83
C GLY A 350 -1.70 15.80 23.07
N GLY A 351 -0.68 16.58 23.43
CA GLY A 351 0.02 17.68 22.72
C GLY A 351 -0.60 18.34 21.48
N SER A 352 -0.73 19.66 21.56
CA SER A 352 -1.21 20.62 20.55
C SER A 352 -0.35 20.80 19.29
N ASP A 353 0.77 20.09 19.15
CA ASP A 353 1.78 20.44 18.13
C ASP A 353 1.54 19.76 16.77
N SER A 354 0.72 18.73 16.73
CA SER A 354 0.37 17.98 15.51
C SER A 354 -0.50 18.77 14.51
N PHE A 355 -1.10 19.88 14.94
CA PHE A 355 -2.10 20.61 14.16
C PHE A 355 -1.50 21.69 13.23
N ALA A 356 -0.37 22.30 13.60
CA ALA A 356 0.24 23.36 12.80
C ALA A 356 0.80 22.85 11.46
N ALA A 357 1.17 21.57 11.37
CA ALA A 357 1.65 20.96 10.13
C ALA A 357 0.53 20.71 9.08
N PHE A 358 -0.73 20.70 9.51
CA PHE A 358 -1.88 20.34 8.68
C PHE A 358 -2.42 21.51 7.83
N ALA A 359 -2.32 22.74 8.32
CA ALA A 359 -2.79 23.94 7.60
C ALA A 359 -1.99 24.25 6.32
N LYS A 360 -0.85 23.58 6.11
CA LYS A 360 0.03 23.77 4.94
C LYS A 360 -0.08 22.68 3.88
N GLY A 361 -1.05 21.77 3.97
CA GLY A 361 -1.27 20.71 2.96
C GLY A 361 -0.20 19.61 2.96
N THR A 362 0.66 19.58 3.99
CA THR A 362 1.63 18.51 4.20
C THR A 362 0.96 17.26 4.77
N ASN A 363 1.23 16.12 4.14
CA ASN A 363 0.81 14.80 4.61
C ASN A 363 1.29 14.58 6.07
N PRO A 364 0.41 14.32 7.05
CA PRO A 364 0.79 14.15 8.45
C PRO A 364 1.75 12.97 8.69
N TYR A 365 1.84 12.01 7.76
CA TYR A 365 2.82 10.92 7.82
C TYR A 365 4.25 11.31 7.42
N ALA A 366 4.47 12.52 6.88
CA ALA A 366 5.82 13.03 6.61
C ALA A 366 6.51 13.54 7.89
N VAL A 367 5.74 13.94 8.91
CA VAL A 367 6.25 14.56 10.14
C VAL A 367 6.67 13.51 11.18
N LEU A 368 6.03 12.34 11.19
CA LEU A 368 6.33 11.25 12.13
C LEU A 368 7.69 10.54 11.87
N SER A 369 8.39 10.86 10.78
CA SER A 369 9.74 10.33 10.51
C SER A 369 10.89 11.22 10.98
N GLN A 370 10.62 12.38 11.59
CA GLN A 370 11.65 13.34 12.01
C GLN A 370 11.90 13.40 13.52
N ALA A 371 11.25 12.58 14.35
CA ALA A 371 11.64 12.50 15.75
C ALA A 371 13.02 11.81 15.85
N PRO A 372 14.07 12.49 16.37
CA PRO A 372 15.30 11.80 16.73
C PRO A 372 14.99 10.86 17.89
N ALA A 373 15.54 9.65 17.84
CA ALA A 373 15.56 8.78 19.00
C ALA A 373 16.53 9.40 20.02
N GLU A 374 16.01 9.77 21.20
CA GLU A 374 16.82 9.80 22.43
C GLU A 374 17.10 8.38 22.90
#